data_AF-R6R1R8-F1
#
_entry.id   AF-R6R1R8-F1
#
_cell.length_a   1.000
_cell.length_b   1.000
_cell.length_c   1.000
_cell.angle_alpha   90.00
_cell.angle_beta   90.00
_cell.angle_gamma   90.00
#
_symmetry.space_group_name_H-M   'P 1'
#
loop_
_entity.id
_entity.type
_entity.pdbx_description
1 polymer ?
#
loop_
_entity_poly.entity_id
_entity_poly.type
_entity_poly.pdbx_seq_one_letter_code
_entity_poly.pdbx_strand_id
1 'polypeptide(L)'
;MAILIADTKLETETDAWYQFYVDKMSDIADLPTSQSTGASYKVKKLARPTSIAYCIEMAAVYALDGADQWRLMYALREDVADALLKSVDEIKQLVANTSASEQAAAKSASSAEASRIAANKSEKISAECASSASANERASRDSAAEARAAEGNTLNYMNRTLDIANQAAGSASSTNFAFGPDADGRFSFFIRRSS
;
A
#
# COMPACT_ATOMS: atom_id res chain seq x y z
N MET A 1 -42.30 -8.73 -45.52
CA MET A 1 -43.46 -9.66 -45.52
C MET A 1 -42.91 -11.06 -45.36
N ALA A 2 -43.59 -11.91 -44.58
CA ALA A 2 -43.12 -13.27 -44.29
C ALA A 2 -44.03 -14.32 -44.94
N ILE A 3 -43.44 -15.21 -45.74
CA ILE A 3 -44.08 -16.43 -46.23
C ILE A 3 -43.78 -17.55 -45.24
N LEU A 4 -44.83 -18.22 -44.77
CA LEU A 4 -44.76 -19.32 -43.82
C LEU A 4 -44.86 -20.65 -44.57
N ILE A 5 -43.84 -21.50 -44.40
CA ILE A 5 -43.88 -22.91 -44.77
C ILE A 5 -43.71 -23.70 -43.48
N ALA A 6 -44.79 -24.31 -43.00
CA ALA A 6 -44.75 -25.17 -41.81
C ALA A 6 -44.62 -26.63 -42.24
N ASP A 7 -43.74 -27.39 -41.59
CA ASP A 7 -43.76 -28.84 -41.75
C ASP A 7 -44.89 -29.42 -40.90
N THR A 8 -46.01 -29.72 -41.54
CA THR A 8 -47.21 -30.25 -40.89
C THR A 8 -47.04 -31.69 -40.41
N LYS A 9 -45.92 -32.36 -40.72
CA LYS A 9 -45.64 -33.72 -40.25
C LYS A 9 -44.99 -33.75 -38.87
N LEU A 10 -44.48 -32.61 -38.38
CA LEU A 10 -43.72 -32.50 -37.13
C LEU A 10 -44.31 -31.46 -36.15
N GLU A 11 -45.58 -31.10 -36.32
CA GLU A 11 -46.30 -30.20 -35.43
C GLU A 11 -47.05 -30.93 -34.30
N THR A 12 -47.14 -30.29 -33.15
CA THR A 12 -48.06 -30.64 -32.05
C THR A 12 -49.25 -29.68 -32.04
N GLU A 13 -50.12 -29.80 -31.04
CA GLU A 13 -51.21 -28.83 -30.83
C GLU A 13 -50.67 -27.41 -30.55
N THR A 14 -49.50 -27.31 -29.91
CA THR A 14 -48.95 -26.06 -29.38
C THR A 14 -47.73 -25.52 -30.14
N ASP A 15 -46.95 -26.38 -30.80
CA ASP A 15 -45.68 -26.01 -31.41
C ASP A 15 -45.45 -26.68 -32.77
N ALA A 16 -44.62 -26.07 -33.61
CA ALA A 16 -44.25 -26.59 -34.92
C ALA A 16 -42.80 -26.27 -35.28
N TRP A 17 -42.25 -27.03 -36.24
CA TRP A 17 -41.02 -26.65 -36.93
C TRP A 17 -41.39 -25.78 -38.13
N TYR A 18 -40.81 -24.59 -38.16
CA TYR A 18 -41.10 -23.60 -39.20
C TYR A 18 -39.94 -23.40 -40.15
N GLN A 19 -40.29 -23.14 -41.41
CA GLN A 19 -39.42 -22.56 -42.42
C GLN A 19 -40.05 -21.27 -42.93
N PHE A 20 -39.46 -20.13 -42.56
CA PHE A 20 -39.91 -18.82 -43.00
C PHE A 20 -39.09 -18.32 -44.19
N TYR A 21 -39.72 -17.53 -45.05
CA TYR A 21 -39.04 -16.64 -45.98
C TYR A 21 -39.47 -15.21 -45.64
N VAL A 22 -38.52 -14.36 -45.27
CA VAL A 22 -38.78 -12.97 -44.90
C VAL A 22 -38.06 -12.03 -45.86
N ASP A 23 -38.71 -10.92 -46.22
CA ASP A 23 -38.09 -9.95 -47.13
C ASP A 23 -36.94 -9.19 -46.45
N LYS A 24 -37.16 -8.70 -45.22
CA LYS A 24 -36.25 -7.78 -44.52
C LYS A 24 -35.68 -8.38 -43.26
N MET A 25 -34.51 -7.89 -42.83
CA MET A 25 -33.90 -8.28 -41.57
C MET A 25 -34.75 -7.86 -40.35
N SER A 26 -35.46 -6.73 -40.43
CA SER A 26 -36.36 -6.27 -39.36
C SER A 26 -37.47 -7.28 -39.05
N ASP A 27 -37.92 -8.03 -40.05
CA ASP A 27 -39.03 -8.97 -39.92
C ASP A 27 -38.64 -10.23 -39.12
N ILE A 28 -37.34 -10.50 -38.93
CA ILE A 28 -36.83 -11.65 -38.15
C ILE A 28 -37.21 -11.54 -36.67
N ALA A 29 -37.18 -10.32 -36.10
CA ALA A 29 -37.51 -10.10 -34.70
C ALA A 29 -39.00 -10.38 -34.39
N ASP A 30 -39.86 -10.30 -35.41
CA ASP A 30 -41.30 -10.50 -35.30
C ASP A 30 -41.73 -11.96 -35.56
N LEU A 31 -40.79 -12.85 -35.90
CA LEU A 31 -41.04 -14.27 -36.08
C LEU A 31 -41.38 -14.96 -34.76
N PRO A 32 -42.18 -16.04 -34.80
CA PRO A 32 -42.45 -16.85 -33.61
C PRO A 32 -41.18 -17.43 -33.01
N THR A 33 -41.25 -17.68 -31.71
CA THR A 33 -40.23 -18.32 -30.90
C THR A 33 -40.86 -19.45 -30.08
N SER A 34 -40.11 -20.11 -29.22
CA SER A 34 -40.64 -21.11 -28.29
C SER A 34 -41.52 -20.52 -27.19
N GLN A 35 -41.57 -19.19 -27.06
CA GLN A 35 -42.35 -18.49 -26.04
C GLN A 35 -43.41 -17.52 -26.61
N SER A 36 -43.29 -17.16 -27.89
CA SER A 36 -44.20 -16.21 -28.55
C SER A 36 -44.63 -16.71 -29.93
N THR A 37 -45.87 -16.46 -30.32
CA THR A 37 -46.34 -16.70 -31.70
C THR A 37 -45.85 -15.63 -32.68
N GLY A 38 -45.05 -14.67 -32.23
CA GLY A 38 -44.60 -13.53 -33.02
C GLY A 38 -45.72 -12.54 -33.31
N ALA A 39 -45.45 -11.58 -34.20
CA ALA A 39 -46.41 -10.53 -34.57
C ALA A 39 -47.34 -10.95 -35.74
N SER A 40 -47.13 -12.13 -36.33
CA SER A 40 -47.89 -12.58 -37.50
C SER A 40 -49.24 -13.20 -37.13
N TYR A 41 -50.33 -12.67 -37.69
CA TYR A 41 -51.69 -13.22 -37.51
C TYR A 41 -51.88 -14.62 -38.12
N LYS A 42 -50.97 -15.06 -38.98
CA LYS A 42 -51.02 -16.38 -39.65
C LYS A 42 -50.37 -17.49 -38.82
N VAL A 43 -49.54 -17.13 -37.84
CA VAL A 43 -48.87 -18.08 -36.97
C VAL A 43 -49.70 -18.25 -35.70
N LYS A 44 -50.08 -19.49 -35.40
CA LYS A 44 -50.91 -19.82 -34.23
C LYS A 44 -50.23 -20.76 -33.25
N LYS A 45 -49.02 -21.23 -33.58
CA LYS A 45 -48.24 -22.16 -32.77
C LYS A 45 -46.85 -21.59 -32.51
N LEU A 46 -46.21 -22.08 -31.46
CA LEU A 46 -44.86 -21.70 -31.07
C LEU A 46 -43.84 -22.33 -32.03
N ALA A 47 -42.72 -21.65 -32.24
CA ALA A 47 -41.62 -22.18 -33.03
C ALA A 47 -40.74 -23.06 -32.16
N ARG A 48 -40.45 -24.28 -32.61
CA ARG A 48 -39.45 -25.13 -31.96
C ARG A 48 -38.04 -24.60 -32.25
N PRO A 49 -37.08 -24.78 -31.32
CA PRO A 49 -35.67 -24.61 -31.63
C PRO A 49 -35.32 -25.33 -32.93
N THR A 50 -34.34 -24.80 -33.67
CA THR A 50 -33.92 -25.26 -35.01
C THR A 50 -34.93 -25.06 -36.14
N SER A 51 -36.06 -24.37 -35.89
CA SER A 51 -36.82 -23.70 -36.96
C SER A 51 -35.92 -22.72 -37.72
N ILE A 52 -36.16 -22.53 -39.01
CA ILE A 52 -35.30 -21.73 -39.90
C ILE A 52 -36.06 -20.59 -40.56
N ALA A 53 -35.35 -19.51 -40.88
CA ALA A 53 -35.87 -18.37 -41.62
C ALA A 53 -34.85 -17.92 -42.67
N TYR A 54 -35.24 -17.87 -43.93
CA TYR A 54 -34.44 -17.29 -45.00
C TYR A 54 -34.78 -15.81 -45.14
N CYS A 55 -33.81 -14.94 -44.90
CA CYS A 55 -33.92 -13.50 -45.12
C CYS A 55 -33.44 -13.16 -46.53
N ILE A 56 -34.35 -12.66 -47.37
CA ILE A 56 -34.08 -12.35 -48.78
C ILE A 56 -33.13 -11.16 -48.91
N GLU A 57 -33.35 -10.08 -48.15
CA GLU A 57 -32.47 -8.89 -48.14
C GLU A 57 -31.02 -9.24 -47.80
N MET A 58 -30.82 -10.13 -46.84
CA MET A 58 -29.48 -10.56 -46.40
C MET A 58 -28.95 -11.76 -47.18
N ALA A 59 -29.75 -12.38 -48.04
CA ALA A 59 -29.50 -13.66 -48.69
C ALA A 59 -28.98 -14.75 -47.72
N ALA A 60 -29.51 -14.79 -46.50
CA ALA A 60 -28.95 -15.57 -45.40
C ALA A 60 -30.02 -16.34 -44.62
N VAL A 61 -29.60 -17.48 -44.05
CA VAL A 61 -30.47 -18.34 -43.23
C VAL A 61 -30.23 -18.03 -41.76
N TYR A 62 -31.31 -17.91 -41.01
CA TYR A 62 -31.33 -17.81 -39.55
C TYR A 62 -31.95 -19.08 -38.99
N ALA A 63 -31.50 -19.51 -37.81
CA ALA A 63 -32.08 -20.60 -37.04
C ALA A 63 -32.47 -20.10 -35.66
N LEU A 64 -33.61 -20.57 -35.14
CA LEU A 64 -34.00 -20.33 -33.76
C LEU A 64 -33.10 -21.17 -32.84
N ASP A 65 -32.30 -20.52 -32.01
CA ASP A 65 -31.41 -21.21 -31.09
C ASP A 65 -32.12 -21.71 -29.82
N GLY A 66 -31.40 -22.40 -28.94
CA GLY A 66 -31.92 -22.86 -27.65
C GLY A 66 -32.13 -21.74 -26.61
N ALA A 67 -31.72 -20.51 -26.90
CA ALA A 67 -31.90 -19.33 -26.06
C ALA A 67 -33.10 -18.47 -26.50
N ASP A 68 -33.95 -19.00 -27.38
CA ASP A 68 -35.13 -18.35 -27.94
C ASP A 68 -34.82 -17.13 -28.82
N GLN A 69 -33.66 -17.14 -29.48
CA GLN A 69 -33.23 -16.06 -30.38
C GLN A 69 -32.97 -16.58 -31.79
N TRP A 70 -33.47 -15.82 -32.78
CA TRP A 70 -33.12 -16.05 -34.18
C TRP A 70 -31.67 -15.61 -34.44
N ARG A 71 -30.80 -16.59 -34.69
CA ARG A 71 -29.39 -16.34 -34.96
C ARG A 71 -29.01 -16.75 -36.37
N LEU A 72 -28.10 -16.00 -36.96
CA LEU A 72 -27.61 -16.28 -38.30
C LEU A 72 -26.92 -17.66 -38.33
N MET A 73 -27.36 -18.50 -39.24
CA MET A 73 -26.81 -19.83 -39.46
C MET A 73 -25.57 -19.70 -40.34
N TYR A 74 -24.39 -19.80 -39.73
CA TYR A 74 -23.14 -19.85 -40.46
C TYR A 74 -22.76 -21.30 -40.76
N ALA A 75 -22.48 -21.59 -42.03
CA ALA A 75 -21.72 -22.78 -42.38
C ALA A 75 -20.23 -22.43 -42.28
N LEU A 76 -19.59 -22.84 -41.19
CA LEU A 76 -18.14 -22.80 -41.07
C LEU A 76 -17.59 -24.14 -41.55
N ARG A 77 -16.48 -24.10 -42.29
CA ARG A 77 -15.71 -25.32 -42.57
C ARG A 77 -15.19 -25.88 -41.24
N GLU A 78 -15.19 -27.19 -41.08
CA GLU A 78 -14.88 -27.86 -39.81
C GLU A 78 -13.53 -27.41 -39.24
N ASP A 79 -12.50 -27.31 -40.08
CA ASP A 79 -11.17 -26.79 -39.71
C ASP A 79 -11.18 -25.33 -39.21
N VAL A 80 -12.06 -24.49 -39.77
CA VAL A 80 -12.22 -23.09 -39.33
C VAL A 80 -12.94 -23.02 -37.99
N ALA A 81 -13.95 -23.86 -37.77
CA ALA A 81 -14.65 -23.97 -36.50
C ALA A 81 -13.71 -24.45 -35.39
N ASP A 82 -12.90 -25.48 -35.66
CA ASP A 82 -11.90 -26.00 -34.73
C ASP A 82 -10.80 -24.98 -34.41
N ALA A 83 -10.32 -24.26 -35.43
CA ALA A 83 -9.35 -23.18 -35.25
C ALA A 83 -9.92 -22.07 -34.35
N LEU A 84 -11.16 -21.64 -34.58
CA LEU A 84 -11.82 -20.65 -33.73
C LEU A 84 -11.97 -21.14 -32.29
N LEU A 85 -12.36 -22.40 -32.09
CA LEU A 85 -12.51 -22.98 -30.76
C LEU A 85 -11.17 -22.97 -30.00
N LYS A 86 -10.08 -23.39 -30.68
CA LYS A 86 -8.73 -23.38 -30.11
C LYS A 86 -8.26 -21.96 -29.79
N SER A 87 -8.48 -21.01 -30.69
CA SER A 87 -8.13 -19.60 -30.46
C SER A 87 -8.88 -18.99 -29.28
N VAL A 88 -10.13 -19.39 -29.03
CA VAL A 88 -10.89 -18.93 -27.85
C VAL A 88 -10.21 -19.35 -26.54
N ASP A 89 -9.72 -20.58 -26.45
CA ASP A 89 -9.04 -21.05 -25.24
C ASP A 89 -7.67 -20.41 -25.04
N GLU A 90 -6.92 -20.20 -26.13
CA GLU A 90 -5.67 -19.42 -26.10
C GLU A 90 -5.91 -17.98 -25.62
N ILE A 91 -6.98 -17.33 -26.10
CA ILE A 91 -7.37 -15.97 -25.66
C ILE A 91 -7.70 -15.96 -24.17
N LYS A 92 -8.49 -16.94 -23.67
CA LYS A 92 -8.81 -17.03 -22.24
C LYS A 92 -7.54 -17.16 -21.38
N GLN A 93 -6.57 -17.98 -21.81
CA GLN A 93 -5.30 -18.13 -21.11
C GLN A 93 -4.48 -16.82 -21.12
N LEU A 94 -4.42 -16.13 -22.26
CA LEU A 94 -3.74 -14.83 -22.36
C LEU A 94 -4.35 -13.78 -21.42
N VAL A 95 -5.68 -13.72 -21.33
CA VAL A 95 -6.38 -12.81 -20.42
C VAL A 95 -6.06 -13.13 -18.96
N ALA A 96 -6.05 -14.41 -18.58
CA ALA A 96 -5.69 -14.83 -17.23
C ALA A 96 -4.24 -14.47 -16.87
N ASN A 97 -3.29 -14.73 -17.78
CA ASN A 97 -1.88 -14.41 -17.57
C ASN A 97 -1.63 -12.90 -17.47
N THR A 98 -2.30 -12.11 -18.31
CA THR A 98 -2.22 -10.64 -18.28
C THR A 98 -2.73 -10.11 -16.94
N SER A 99 -3.87 -10.62 -16.48
CA SER A 99 -4.45 -10.22 -15.18
C SER A 99 -3.52 -10.56 -14.00
N ALA A 100 -2.87 -11.72 -14.04
CA ALA A 100 -1.88 -12.11 -13.04
C ALA A 100 -0.62 -11.22 -13.09
N SER A 101 -0.17 -10.86 -14.29
CA SER A 101 0.98 -9.95 -14.50
C SER A 101 0.69 -8.55 -13.97
N GLU A 102 -0.49 -7.99 -14.24
CA GLU A 102 -0.92 -6.68 -13.70
C GLU A 102 -0.95 -6.68 -12.16
N GLN A 103 -1.48 -7.74 -11.55
CA GLN A 103 -1.47 -7.89 -10.09
C GLN A 103 -0.05 -7.99 -9.51
N ALA A 104 0.84 -8.72 -10.19
CA ALA A 104 2.24 -8.82 -9.78
C ALA A 104 2.96 -7.46 -9.88
N ALA A 105 2.71 -6.70 -10.95
CA ALA A 105 3.25 -5.35 -11.13
C ALA A 105 2.75 -4.40 -10.04
N ALA A 106 1.46 -4.43 -9.70
CA ALA A 106 0.88 -3.62 -8.63
C ALA A 106 1.50 -3.94 -7.26
N LYS A 107 1.69 -5.23 -6.94
CA LYS A 107 2.37 -5.66 -5.71
C LYS A 107 3.81 -5.17 -5.68
N SER A 108 4.54 -5.28 -6.80
CA SER A 108 5.92 -4.82 -6.92
C SER A 108 6.04 -3.32 -6.69
N ALA A 109 5.15 -2.52 -7.29
CA ALA A 109 5.10 -1.07 -7.06
C ALA A 109 4.85 -0.71 -5.60
N SER A 110 3.91 -1.40 -4.94
CA SER A 110 3.64 -1.20 -3.50
C SER A 110 4.85 -1.55 -2.62
N SER A 111 5.54 -2.66 -2.92
CA SER A 111 6.76 -3.04 -2.20
C SER A 111 7.91 -2.04 -2.42
N ALA A 112 8.06 -1.50 -3.62
CA ALA A 112 9.04 -0.47 -3.92
C ALA A 112 8.76 0.81 -3.12
N GLU A 113 7.50 1.23 -3.04
CA GLU A 113 7.10 2.41 -2.27
C GLU A 113 7.31 2.21 -0.76
N ALA A 114 6.95 1.04 -0.23
CA ALA A 114 7.24 0.69 1.16
C ALA A 114 8.75 0.75 1.47
N SER A 115 9.58 0.25 0.54
CA SER A 115 11.03 0.30 0.66
C SER A 115 11.57 1.73 0.63
N ARG A 116 11.02 2.60 -0.24
CA ARG A 116 11.35 4.03 -0.30
C ARG A 116 11.03 4.74 1.01
N ILE A 117 9.87 4.47 1.61
CA ILE A 117 9.47 5.04 2.91
C ILE A 117 10.41 4.56 4.01
N ALA A 118 10.74 3.27 4.05
CA ALA A 118 11.67 2.71 5.03
C ALA A 118 13.06 3.35 4.92
N ALA A 119 13.59 3.52 3.70
CA ALA A 119 14.86 4.19 3.48
C ALA A 119 14.87 5.65 3.98
N ASN A 120 13.82 6.43 3.67
CA ASN A 120 13.68 7.80 4.18
C ASN A 120 13.64 7.85 5.70
N LYS A 121 12.95 6.90 6.34
CA LYS A 121 12.91 6.80 7.80
C LYS A 121 14.29 6.51 8.38
N SER A 122 15.04 5.58 7.78
CA SER A 122 16.41 5.27 8.19
C SER A 122 17.36 6.45 8.02
N GLU A 123 17.26 7.20 6.93
CA GLU A 123 18.05 8.41 6.70
C GLU A 123 17.79 9.46 7.78
N LYS A 124 16.52 9.69 8.13
CA LYS A 124 16.15 10.61 9.21
C LYS A 124 16.73 10.18 10.56
N ILE A 125 16.61 8.91 10.91
CA ILE A 125 17.18 8.36 12.16
C ILE A 125 18.71 8.54 12.16
N SER A 126 19.37 8.31 11.03
CA SER A 126 20.82 8.50 10.92
C SER A 126 21.23 9.96 11.17
N ALA A 127 20.50 10.93 10.60
CA ALA A 127 20.73 12.35 10.84
C ALA A 127 20.51 12.75 12.31
N GLU A 128 19.48 12.20 12.96
CA GLU A 128 19.21 12.41 14.38
C GLU A 128 20.32 11.81 15.26
N CYS A 129 20.82 10.61 14.92
CA CYS A 129 21.95 9.99 15.62
C CYS A 129 23.23 10.82 15.48
N ALA A 130 23.54 11.33 14.27
CA ALA A 130 24.71 12.19 14.05
C ALA A 130 24.63 13.50 14.85
N SER A 131 23.43 14.10 14.90
CA SER A 131 23.17 15.30 15.70
C SER A 131 23.34 15.04 17.19
N SER A 132 22.80 13.92 17.69
CA SER A 132 22.91 13.51 19.09
C SER A 132 24.36 13.21 19.48
N ALA A 133 25.12 12.51 18.63
CA ALA A 133 26.54 12.26 18.85
C ALA A 133 27.33 13.57 18.97
N SER A 134 27.09 14.53 18.06
CA SER A 134 27.72 15.85 18.10
C SER A 134 27.37 16.63 19.37
N ALA A 135 26.12 16.57 19.82
CA ALA A 135 25.70 17.20 21.08
C ALA A 135 26.38 16.55 22.30
N ASN A 136 26.49 15.22 22.29
CA ASN A 136 27.11 14.46 23.37
C ASN A 136 28.63 14.73 23.44
N GLU A 137 29.30 14.85 22.30
CA GLU A 137 30.71 15.27 22.25
C GLU A 137 30.92 16.66 22.84
N ARG A 138 30.05 17.63 22.54
CA ARG A 138 30.13 18.97 23.14
C ARG A 138 29.93 18.92 24.65
N ALA A 139 28.86 18.26 25.10
CA ALA A 139 28.58 18.12 26.53
C ALA A 139 29.76 17.47 27.28
N SER A 140 30.37 16.43 26.70
CA SER A 140 31.55 15.78 27.28
C SER A 140 32.77 16.72 27.36
N ARG A 141 33.02 17.54 26.33
CA ARG A 141 34.08 18.55 26.35
C ARG A 141 33.83 19.62 27.40
N ASP A 142 32.59 20.09 27.51
CA ASP A 142 32.20 21.12 28.49
C ASP A 142 32.39 20.58 29.91
N SER A 143 31.91 19.36 30.20
CA SER A 143 32.15 18.72 31.50
C SER A 143 33.65 18.52 31.81
N ALA A 144 34.46 18.17 30.80
CA ALA A 144 35.90 18.05 30.98
C ALA A 144 36.58 19.41 31.22
N ALA A 145 36.06 20.50 30.65
CA ALA A 145 36.55 21.86 30.91
C ALA A 145 36.16 22.32 32.32
N GLU A 146 34.92 22.08 32.74
CA GLU A 146 34.43 22.36 34.10
C GLU A 146 35.23 21.61 35.16
N ALA A 147 35.52 20.32 34.93
CA ALA A 147 36.33 19.52 35.84
C ALA A 147 37.75 20.11 36.00
N ARG A 148 38.41 20.49 34.89
CA ARG A 148 39.73 21.15 34.97
C ARG A 148 39.68 22.48 35.69
N ALA A 149 38.63 23.27 35.49
CA ALA A 149 38.44 24.54 36.20
C ALA A 149 38.25 24.30 37.70
N ALA A 150 37.47 23.28 38.09
CA ALA A 150 37.26 22.90 39.48
C ALA A 150 38.55 22.39 40.14
N GLU A 151 39.35 21.57 39.45
CA GLU A 151 40.67 21.13 39.92
C GLU A 151 41.62 22.32 40.14
N GLY A 152 41.69 23.24 39.17
CA GLY A 152 42.51 24.45 39.27
C GLY A 152 42.11 25.34 40.44
N ASN A 153 40.81 25.55 40.65
CA ASN A 153 40.28 26.28 41.80
C ASN A 153 40.64 25.57 43.12
N THR A 154 40.46 24.26 43.19
CA THR A 154 40.79 23.45 44.38
C THR A 154 42.27 23.57 44.73
N LEU A 155 43.16 23.46 43.74
CA LEU A 155 44.61 23.62 43.94
C LEU A 155 44.96 25.03 44.42
N ASN A 156 44.30 26.06 43.89
CA ASN A 156 44.48 27.44 44.33
C ASN A 156 44.08 27.61 45.82
N TYR A 157 42.90 27.10 46.21
CA TYR A 157 42.45 27.14 47.60
C TYR A 157 43.41 26.40 48.53
N MET A 158 43.93 25.23 48.14
CA MET A 158 44.90 24.48 48.92
C MET A 158 46.22 25.25 49.12
N ASN A 159 46.78 25.81 48.04
CA ASN A 159 48.01 26.60 48.11
C ASN A 159 47.83 27.82 49.02
N ARG A 160 46.71 28.54 48.89
CA ARG A 160 46.42 29.70 49.73
C ARG A 160 46.25 29.31 51.21
N THR A 161 45.65 28.17 51.48
CA THR A 161 45.52 27.64 52.85
C THR A 161 46.88 27.29 53.43
N LEU A 162 47.76 26.67 52.64
CA LEU A 162 49.14 26.36 53.05
C LEU A 162 49.94 27.64 53.34
N ASP A 163 49.82 28.66 52.50
CA ASP A 163 50.48 29.96 52.72
C ASP A 163 50.01 30.63 54.01
N ILE A 164 48.70 30.62 54.29
CA ILE A 164 48.14 31.15 55.54
C ILE A 164 48.65 30.36 56.74
N ALA A 165 48.69 29.04 56.66
CA ALA A 165 49.22 28.18 57.72
C ALA A 165 50.70 28.47 58.00
N ASN A 166 51.52 28.63 56.96
CA ASN A 166 52.93 28.99 57.08
C ASN A 166 53.13 30.38 57.71
N GLN A 167 52.32 31.37 57.32
CA GLN A 167 52.35 32.70 57.93
C GLN A 167 51.96 32.65 59.42
N ALA A 168 50.92 31.90 59.77
CA ALA A 168 50.49 31.72 61.15
C ALA A 168 51.58 31.04 61.99
N ALA A 169 52.20 29.97 61.48
CA ALA A 169 53.32 29.29 62.14
C ALA A 169 54.52 30.23 62.38
N GLY A 170 54.88 31.03 61.36
CA GLY A 170 55.91 32.06 61.49
C GLY A 170 55.60 33.07 62.60
N SER A 171 54.38 33.63 62.59
CA SER A 171 53.95 34.61 63.60
C SER A 171 53.85 34.04 65.03
N ALA A 172 53.42 32.78 65.18
CA ALA A 172 53.38 32.10 66.47
C ALA A 172 54.80 31.82 67.01
N SER A 173 55.74 31.47 66.14
CA SER A 173 57.14 31.23 66.53
C SER A 173 57.87 32.50 67.03
N SER A 174 57.47 33.68 66.54
CA SER A 174 58.02 34.98 66.96
C SER A 174 57.29 35.60 68.15
N THR A 175 56.16 35.03 68.59
CA THR A 175 55.32 35.59 69.66
C THR A 175 55.52 34.80 70.94
N ASN A 176 56.07 35.43 71.98
CA ASN A 176 56.23 34.80 73.29
C ASN A 176 54.91 34.86 74.07
N PHE A 177 54.32 33.70 74.34
CA PHE A 177 53.11 33.59 75.17
C PHE A 177 53.47 33.29 76.62
N ALA A 178 52.77 33.93 77.55
CA ALA A 178 52.89 33.66 78.99
C ALA A 178 51.51 33.30 79.56
N PHE A 179 51.48 32.40 80.54
CA PHE A 179 50.27 32.01 81.27
C PHE A 179 50.39 32.45 82.72
N GLY A 180 49.40 33.17 83.23
CA GLY A 180 49.42 33.71 84.58
C GLY A 180 48.10 34.37 84.98
N PRO A 181 47.94 34.82 86.24
CA PRO A 181 46.76 35.54 86.68
C PRO A 181 46.68 36.93 86.00
N ASP A 182 45.50 37.30 85.51
CA ASP A 182 45.20 38.65 85.04
C ASP A 182 45.04 39.63 86.21
N ALA A 183 44.72 40.90 85.89
CA ALA A 183 44.52 41.96 86.88
C ALA A 183 43.41 41.65 87.90
N ASP A 184 42.49 40.72 87.57
CA ASP A 184 41.39 40.27 88.42
C ASP A 184 41.67 38.91 89.08
N GLY A 185 42.90 38.39 88.95
CA GLY A 185 43.35 37.14 89.58
C GLY A 185 42.93 35.85 88.85
N ARG A 186 42.38 35.94 87.63
CA ARG A 186 41.98 34.77 86.83
C ARG A 186 43.12 34.35 85.91
N PHE A 187 43.43 33.06 85.86
CA PHE A 187 44.51 32.55 85.01
C PHE A 187 44.14 32.63 83.52
N SER A 188 44.93 33.39 82.76
CA SER A 188 44.73 33.68 81.34
C SER A 188 46.05 33.62 80.56
N PHE A 189 45.96 33.50 79.22
CA PHE A 189 47.10 33.57 78.31
C PHE A 189 47.31 35.00 77.81
N PHE A 190 48.57 35.47 77.79
CA PHE A 190 48.94 36.82 77.33
C PHE A 190 50.05 36.79 76.30
N ILE A 191 50.03 37.76 75.39
CA ILE A 191 51.12 38.04 74.45
C ILE A 191 52.16 38.92 75.15
N ARG A 192 53.40 38.47 75.21
CA ARG A 192 54.52 39.22 75.80
C ARG A 192 55.15 40.12 74.73
N ARG A 193 55.00 41.45 74.86
CA ARG A 193 55.76 42.40 74.03
C ARG A 193 57.24 42.35 74.44
N SER A 194 58.11 42.08 73.47
CA SER A 194 59.56 42.27 73.61
C SER A 194 59.86 43.76 73.83
N SER A 195 60.57 44.10 74.91
CA SER A 195 61.08 45.44 75.18
C SER A 195 62.20 45.83 74.22
#